data_AF-A0A6B0XLD4-F1
#
_entry.id   AF-A0A6B0XLD4-F1
#
_cell.length_a   1.000
_cell.length_b   1.000
_cell.length_c   1.000
_cell.angle_alpha   90.00
_cell.angle_beta   90.00
_cell.angle_gamma   90.00
#
_symmetry.space_group_name_H-M   'P 1'
#
loop_
_entity.id
_entity.type
_entity.pdbx_description
1 polymer ?
#
loop_
_entity_poly.entity_id
_entity_poly.type
_entity_poly.pdbx_seq_one_letter_code
_entity_poly.pdbx_strand_id
1 'polypeptide(L)' 'MKKVLPFAAVLILLVTACDSLTGPSGCHFQNCTELRRVHRDGVPRGHCAYRTELDRDNDGHACETSADQGGG' A
#
# COMPACT_ATOMS: atom_id res chain seq x y z
N MET A 1 28.28 6.39 34.10
CA MET A 1 28.37 4.94 33.84
C MET A 1 27.66 4.65 32.52
N LYS A 2 28.41 4.63 31.42
CA LYS A 2 27.89 4.50 30.04
C LYS A 2 27.77 3.02 29.69
N LYS A 3 26.56 2.48 29.79
CA LYS A 3 26.24 1.10 29.42
C LYS A 3 26.41 0.99 27.91
N VAL A 4 27.58 0.50 27.50
CA VAL A 4 27.92 0.25 26.10
C VAL A 4 27.07 -0.92 25.61
N LEU A 5 26.02 -0.60 24.85
CA LEU A 5 25.23 -1.60 24.14
C LEU A 5 26.12 -2.20 23.03
N PRO A 6 26.17 -3.53 22.86
CA PRO A 6 27.05 -4.15 21.87
C PRO A 6 26.70 -3.64 20.47
N PHE A 7 27.72 -3.24 19.69
CA PHE A 7 27.56 -2.72 18.32
C PHE A 7 26.77 -3.66 17.40
N ALA A 8 26.76 -4.96 17.69
CA ALA A 8 25.93 -5.94 16.99
C ALA A 8 24.42 -5.66 17.13
N ALA A 9 23.96 -5.11 18.25
CA ALA A 9 22.56 -4.77 18.48
C ALA A 9 22.11 -3.50 17.73
N VAL A 10 23.05 -2.59 17.38
CA VAL A 10 22.74 -1.39 16.59
C VAL A 10 22.58 -1.73 15.10
N LEU A 11 23.36 -2.68 14.59
CA LEU A 11 23.23 -3.15 13.21
C LEU A 11 21.91 -3.91 12.98
N ILE A 12 21.45 -4.67 13.97
CA ILE A 12 20.18 -5.39 13.90
C ILE A 12 18.98 -4.42 13.88
N LEU A 13 19.08 -3.25 14.50
CA LEU A 13 17.97 -2.28 14.57
C LEU A 13 17.82 -1.38 13.32
N LEU A 14 18.85 -1.29 12.47
CA LEU A 14 18.79 -0.52 11.21
C LEU A 14 18.23 -1.33 10.03
N VAL A 15 18.22 -2.66 10.13
CA VAL A 15 17.77 -3.56 9.05
C VAL A 15 16.27 -3.88 9.14
N THR A 16 15.61 -3.62 10.27
CA THR A 16 14.21 -4.07 10.50
C THR A 16 13.12 -3.03 10.20
N ALA A 17 13.43 -1.91 9.55
CA ALA A 17 12.45 -0.82 9.32
C ALA A 17 11.88 -0.74 7.89
N CYS A 18 12.06 -1.76 7.05
CA CYS A 18 11.22 -1.96 5.86
C CYS A 18 10.78 -3.44 5.76
N ASP A 19 10.49 -4.07 6.90
CA ASP A 19 9.88 -5.39 6.94
C ASP A 19 8.39 -5.24 7.32
N SER A 20 7.62 -4.60 6.44
CA SER A 20 6.15 -4.71 6.44
C SER A 20 5.73 -5.92 5.59
N LEU A 21 6.44 -7.05 5.73
CA LEU A 21 6.22 -8.29 4.96
C LEU A 21 5.07 -9.14 5.47
N THR A 22 4.30 -8.65 6.46
CA THR A 22 2.88 -9.00 6.51
C THR A 22 2.17 -8.05 5.56
N GLY A 23 2.16 -8.38 4.27
CA GLY A 23 1.33 -7.66 3.32
C GLY A 23 -0.08 -7.61 3.90
N PRO A 24 -0.65 -6.43 4.18
CA PRO A 24 -1.93 -6.39 4.82
C PRO A 24 -2.89 -7.13 3.90
N SER A 25 -3.76 -7.94 4.49
CA SER A 25 -4.84 -8.60 3.78
C SER A 25 -5.79 -7.61 3.05
N GLY A 26 -5.46 -6.32 3.02
CA GLY A 26 -6.03 -5.24 2.23
C GLY A 26 -5.09 -4.61 1.18
N CYS A 27 -3.99 -5.23 0.80
CA CYS A 27 -3.25 -4.86 -0.42
C CYS A 27 -3.67 -5.66 -1.65
N HIS A 28 -4.48 -6.71 -1.48
CA HIS A 28 -4.95 -7.51 -2.62
C HIS A 28 -6.47 -7.66 -2.55
N PHE A 29 -7.14 -7.14 -3.56
CA PHE A 29 -8.59 -7.24 -3.71
C PHE A 29 -8.93 -7.96 -5.00
N GLN A 30 -9.92 -8.84 -4.96
CA GLN A 30 -10.39 -9.55 -6.15
C GLN A 30 -11.07 -8.63 -7.16
N ASN A 31 -11.67 -7.54 -6.70
CA ASN A 31 -12.40 -6.59 -7.52
C ASN A 31 -12.59 -5.26 -6.76
N CYS A 32 -13.06 -4.25 -7.48
CA CYS A 32 -13.36 -2.94 -6.91
C CYS A 32 -14.47 -2.92 -5.87
N THR A 33 -15.32 -3.94 -5.80
CA THR A 33 -16.36 -4.03 -4.77
C THR A 33 -15.74 -4.32 -3.41
N GLU A 34 -14.80 -5.26 -3.33
CA GLU A 34 -14.08 -5.56 -2.08
C GLU A 34 -13.15 -4.40 -1.70
N LEU A 35 -12.44 -3.81 -2.67
CA LEU A 35 -11.57 -2.65 -2.41
C LEU A 35 -12.37 -1.47 -1.84
N ARG A 36 -13.51 -1.12 -2.44
CA ARG A 36 -14.33 0.02 -1.99
C ARG A 36 -15.02 -0.16 -0.64
N ARG A 37 -15.01 -1.35 -0.06
CA ARG A 37 -15.44 -1.55 1.34
C ARG A 37 -14.50 -0.88 2.32
N VAL A 38 -13.22 -0.75 1.96
CA VAL A 38 -12.18 -0.16 2.81
C VAL A 38 -11.60 1.13 2.24
N HIS A 39 -11.55 1.26 0.91
CA HIS A 39 -11.09 2.43 0.16
C HIS A 39 -12.20 2.92 -0.76
N ARG A 40 -13.20 3.60 -0.19
CA ARG A 40 -14.43 3.99 -0.90
C ARG A 40 -14.15 4.77 -2.18
N ASP A 41 -13.13 5.62 -2.18
CA ASP A 41 -12.78 6.51 -3.29
C ASP A 41 -11.80 5.89 -4.30
N GLY A 42 -11.30 4.69 -4.05
CA GLY A 42 -10.24 4.07 -4.85
C GLY A 42 -8.85 4.28 -4.26
N VAL A 43 -7.82 3.93 -5.03
CA VAL A 43 -6.42 4.06 -4.60
C VAL A 43 -5.50 4.49 -5.75
N PRO A 44 -4.54 5.39 -5.51
CA PRO A 44 -3.61 5.84 -6.54
C PRO A 44 -2.49 4.83 -6.82
N ARG A 45 -1.83 4.97 -7.97
CA ARG A 45 -0.61 4.23 -8.34
C ARG A 45 0.44 4.36 -7.24
N GLY A 46 1.00 3.22 -6.82
CA GLY A 46 1.95 3.13 -5.71
C GLY A 46 1.31 2.81 -4.36
N HIS A 47 -0.01 2.89 -4.24
CA HIS A 47 -0.72 2.27 -3.12
C HIS A 47 -0.60 0.75 -3.24
N CYS A 48 -0.45 0.03 -2.12
CA CYS A 48 -0.23 -1.41 -2.19
C CYS A 48 -1.42 -2.19 -2.76
N ALA A 49 -2.62 -1.61 -2.67
CA ALA A 49 -3.87 -2.11 -3.26
C ALA A 49 -4.05 -1.77 -4.74
N TYR A 50 -3.18 -0.93 -5.30
CA TYR A 50 -3.25 -0.55 -6.70
C TYR A 50 -2.86 -1.73 -7.58
N ARG A 51 -3.69 -1.99 -8.59
CA ARG A 51 -3.43 -2.98 -9.62
C ARG A 51 -3.94 -2.44 -10.95
N THR A 52 -3.14 -2.62 -12.00
CA THR A 52 -3.52 -2.24 -13.36
C THR A 52 -4.81 -2.93 -13.81
N GLU A 53 -5.08 -4.15 -13.35
CA GLU A 53 -6.35 -4.83 -13.67
C GLU A 53 -7.59 -4.22 -12.97
N LEU A 54 -7.38 -3.40 -11.93
CA LEU A 54 -8.41 -2.68 -11.20
C LEU A 54 -8.58 -1.22 -11.66
N ASP A 55 -7.67 -0.75 -12.52
CA ASP A 55 -7.60 0.57 -13.14
C ASP A 55 -8.05 0.42 -14.60
N ARG A 56 -9.35 0.59 -14.85
CA ARG A 56 -9.99 0.17 -16.11
C ARG A 56 -9.53 1.02 -17.30
N ASP A 57 -9.30 2.30 -17.04
CA ASP A 57 -8.91 3.35 -17.98
C ASP A 57 -7.41 3.66 -17.96
N ASN A 58 -6.67 3.06 -17.02
CA ASN A 58 -5.21 3.12 -16.92
C ASN A 58 -4.66 4.53 -16.65
N ASP A 59 -5.42 5.36 -15.96
CA ASP A 59 -5.04 6.73 -15.61
C ASP A 59 -4.10 6.78 -14.39
N GLY A 60 -3.94 5.65 -13.68
CA GLY A 60 -3.16 5.57 -12.45
C GLY A 60 -4.00 5.65 -11.18
N HIS A 61 -5.33 5.58 -11.26
CA HIS A 61 -6.22 5.44 -10.11
C HIS A 61 -7.06 4.17 -10.23
N ALA A 62 -6.89 3.23 -9.29
CA ALA A 62 -7.66 2.00 -9.31
C ALA A 62 -9.00 2.17 -8.59
N CYS A 63 -10.06 1.62 -9.17
CA CYS A 63 -11.39 1.46 -8.56
C CYS A 63 -12.08 2.75 -8.10
N GLU A 64 -11.83 3.85 -8.79
CA GLU A 64 -12.54 5.12 -8.61
C GLU A 64 -14.07 4.96 -8.60
N THR A 65 -14.75 5.86 -7.89
CA THR A 65 -16.21 6.01 -8.01
C THR A 65 -16.48 6.93 -9.19
N SER A 66 -17.48 6.64 -10.03
CA SER A 66 -17.73 7.37 -11.29
C SER A 66 -17.91 8.89 -11.19
N ALA A 67 -17.93 9.46 -9.97
CA ALA A 67 -17.87 10.90 -9.73
C ALA A 67 -16.44 11.48 -9.87
N ASP A 68 -15.42 10.64 -9.81
CA ASP A 68 -13.99 10.97 -9.87
C ASP A 68 -13.34 10.61 -11.22
N GLN A 69 -14.13 10.18 -12.23
CA GLN A 69 -13.69 10.05 -13.65
C GLN A 69 -13.31 11.40 -14.30
N GLY A 70 -12.86 12.37 -13.51
CA GLY A 70 -12.13 13.54 -13.99
C GLY A 70 -10.63 13.24 -13.85
N GLY A 71 -9.86 13.01 -14.89
CA GLY A 71 -10.08 13.23 -16.32
C GLY A 71 -8.76 13.69 -16.95
N GLY A 72 -8.62 13.46 -18.25
CA GLY A 72 -7.63 14.12 -19.12
C GLY A 72 -6.35 13.34 -19.37
#